data_AF-A0A1B6NVB1-F1
#
_entry.id   AF-A0A1B6NVB1-F1
#
_cell.length_a   1.000
_cell.length_b   1.000
_cell.length_c   1.000
_cell.angle_alpha   90.00
_cell.angle_beta   90.00
_cell.angle_gamma   90.00
#
_symmetry.space_group_name_H-M   'P 1'
#
loop_
_entity.id
_entity.type
_entity.pdbx_description
1 polymer ?
#
loop_
_entity_poly.entity_id
_entity_poly.type
_entity_poly.pdbx_seq_one_letter_code
_entity_poly.pdbx_strand_id
1 'polypeptide(L)'
;MLSFTIRRLLLAIPTLLFISLVIFLLLEASPGDPLGDVPLTVPPEVRERMRAALGLGEPWPVRYLLWLKQFFWVEPLYWTDQWFGTNFSDGA
;
A
#
# COMPACT_ATOMS: atom_id res chain seq x y z
N MET A 1 -28.46 -6.02 17.82
CA MET A 1 -27.04 -6.40 17.92
C MET A 1 -26.30 -6.22 16.60
N LEU A 2 -26.75 -6.82 15.49
CA LEU A 2 -26.10 -6.72 14.16
C LEU A 2 -25.98 -5.27 13.63
N SER A 3 -27.03 -4.47 13.77
CA SER A 3 -27.03 -3.04 13.40
C SER A 3 -26.02 -2.20 14.19
N PHE A 4 -25.85 -2.51 15.48
CA PHE A 4 -24.86 -1.87 16.34
C PHE A 4 -23.43 -2.25 15.92
N THR A 5 -23.19 -3.52 15.58
CA THR A 5 -21.90 -4.00 15.08
C THR A 5 -21.52 -3.34 13.75
N ILE A 6 -22.44 -3.27 12.78
CA ILE A 6 -22.20 -2.62 11.48
C ILE A 6 -21.88 -1.13 11.68
N ARG A 7 -22.65 -0.43 12.51
CA ARG A 7 -22.39 0.99 12.82
C ARG A 7 -21.00 1.18 13.43
N ARG A 8 -20.57 0.28 14.31
CA ARG A 8 -19.24 0.33 14.93
C ARG A 8 -18.12 0.06 13.92
N LEU A 9 -18.29 -0.91 13.01
CA LEU A 9 -17.33 -1.15 11.92
C LEU A 9 -17.21 0.08 11.00
N LEU A 10 -18.33 0.70 10.63
CA LEU A 10 -18.32 1.88 9.78
C LEU A 10 -17.59 3.07 10.44
N LEU A 11 -17.70 3.23 11.76
CA LEU A 11 -16.96 4.23 12.52
C LEU A 11 -15.47 3.88 12.70
N ALA A 12 -15.12 2.59 12.68
CA ALA A 12 -13.73 2.15 12.74
C ALA A 12 -12.96 2.51 11.46
N ILE A 13 -13.60 2.46 10.29
CA ILE A 13 -12.96 2.79 8.99
C ILE A 13 -12.28 4.17 9.00
N PRO A 14 -12.94 5.31 9.29
CA PRO A 14 -12.28 6.62 9.30
C PRO A 14 -11.20 6.72 10.37
N THR A 15 -11.36 6.03 11.49
CA THR A 15 -10.36 6.00 12.57
C THR A 15 -9.08 5.30 12.11
N LEU A 16 -9.22 4.14 11.45
CA LEU A 16 -8.10 3.38 10.90
C LEU A 16 -7.42 4.16 9.77
N LEU A 17 -8.19 4.79 8.88
CA LEU A 17 -7.64 5.64 7.82
C LEU A 17 -6.87 6.85 8.37
N PHE A 18 -7.33 7.42 9.47
CA PHE A 18 -6.61 8.52 10.12
C PHE A 18 -5.29 8.04 10.73
N ILE A 19 -5.31 6.92 11.47
CA ILE A 19 -4.10 6.33 12.04
C ILE A 19 -3.11 5.95 10.93
N SER A 20 -3.60 5.35 9.85
CA SER A 20 -2.75 4.95 8.72
C SER A 20 -2.13 6.15 8.01
N LEU A 21 -2.87 7.26 7.87
CA LEU A 21 -2.33 8.51 7.36
C LEU A 21 -1.21 9.05 8.26
N VAL A 22 -1.40 9.04 9.57
CA VAL A 22 -0.36 9.49 10.53
C VAL A 22 0.89 8.62 10.41
N ILE A 23 0.74 7.29 10.35
CA ILE A 23 1.87 6.37 10.15
C ILE A 23 2.58 6.66 8.83
N PHE A 24 1.82 6.83 7.74
CA PHE A 24 2.38 7.16 6.43
C PHE A 24 3.20 8.44 6.47
N LEU A 25 2.67 9.52 7.08
CA LEU A 25 3.39 10.79 7.21
C LEU A 25 4.65 10.67 8.06
N LEU A 26 4.63 9.84 9.11
CA LEU A 26 5.82 9.56 9.91
C LEU A 26 6.90 8.81 9.11
N LEU A 27 6.49 7.84 8.29
CA LEU A 27 7.40 7.13 7.40
C LEU A 27 7.96 8.05 6.30
N GLU A 28 7.12 8.90 5.73
CA GLU A 28 7.50 9.89 4.72
C GLU A 28 8.47 10.94 5.27
N ALA A 29 8.30 11.34 6.52
CA ALA A 29 9.20 12.26 7.22
C ALA A 29 10.51 11.59 7.68
N SER A 30 10.56 10.24 7.68
CA SER A 30 11.76 9.50 8.05
C SER A 30 12.81 9.61 6.94
N PRO A 31 14.07 9.96 7.25
CA PRO A 31 15.15 9.98 6.27
C PRO A 31 15.55 8.54 5.91
N GLY A 32 14.87 7.96 4.92
CA GLY A 32 15.19 6.65 4.35
C GLY A 32 14.63 6.53 2.93
N ASP A 33 15.45 6.08 1.98
CA ASP A 33 14.97 5.73 0.63
C ASP A 33 14.33 4.34 0.73
N PRO A 34 13.03 4.16 0.43
CA PRO A 34 12.42 2.82 0.39
C PRO A 34 13.05 1.90 -0.67
N LEU A 35 13.81 2.44 -1.62
CA LEU A 35 14.64 1.68 -2.56
C LEU A 35 16.12 1.63 -2.17
N GLY A 36 16.50 2.14 -0.99
CA GLY A 36 17.89 2.18 -0.51
C GLY A 36 18.52 0.80 -0.38
N ASP A 37 17.70 -0.21 -0.06
CA ASP A 37 18.10 -1.62 0.10
C ASP A 37 17.97 -2.45 -1.19
N VAL A 38 17.52 -1.86 -2.31
CA VAL A 38 17.43 -2.61 -3.58
C VAL A 38 18.84 -2.85 -4.12
N PRO A 39 19.25 -4.12 -4.29
CA PRO A 39 20.61 -4.42 -4.73
C PRO A 39 20.90 -3.81 -6.11
N LEU A 40 22.09 -3.25 -6.26
CA LEU A 40 22.55 -2.60 -7.50
C LEU A 40 22.60 -3.53 -8.72
N THR A 41 22.39 -4.84 -8.52
CA THR A 41 22.25 -5.84 -9.57
C THR A 41 20.92 -5.73 -10.34
N VAL A 42 19.93 -4.98 -9.82
CA VAL A 42 18.67 -4.74 -10.51
C VAL A 42 18.91 -3.79 -11.69
N PRO A 43 18.50 -4.15 -12.92
CA PRO A 43 18.64 -3.27 -14.08
C PRO A 43 18.05 -1.88 -13.80
N PRO A 44 18.69 -0.80 -14.28
CA PRO A 44 18.23 0.57 -14.04
C PRO A 44 16.78 0.78 -14.49
N GLU A 45 16.37 0.11 -15.56
CA GLU A 45 15.02 0.15 -16.10
C GLU A 45 13.97 -0.44 -15.14
N VAL A 46 14.31 -1.53 -14.44
CA VAL A 46 13.43 -2.14 -13.42
C VAL A 46 13.37 -1.25 -12.18
N ARG A 47 14.50 -0.62 -11.81
CA ARG A 47 14.54 0.33 -10.69
C ARG A 47 13.67 1.56 -10.94
N GLU A 48 13.62 2.06 -12.17
CA GLU A 48 12.72 3.16 -12.55
C GLU A 48 11.25 2.73 -12.50
N ARG A 49 10.94 1.52 -12.98
CA ARG A 49 9.58 0.96 -12.86
C ARG A 49 9.16 0.79 -11.39
N MET A 50 10.06 0.36 -10.51
CA MET A 50 9.80 0.30 -9.07
C MET A 50 9.59 1.69 -8.45
N ARG A 51 10.38 2.69 -8.85
CA ARG A 51 10.14 4.09 -8.42
C ARG A 51 8.77 4.57 -8.82
N ALA A 52 8.39 4.36 -10.08
CA ALA A 52 7.09 4.74 -10.59
C ALA A 52 5.96 4.00 -9.86
N ALA A 53 6.11 2.69 -9.61
CA ALA A 53 5.13 1.88 -8.89
C ALA A 53 4.94 2.34 -7.43
N LEU A 54 6.02 2.78 -6.77
CA LEU A 54 5.98 3.35 -5.42
C LEU A 54 5.54 4.83 -5.40
N GLY A 55 5.31 5.44 -6.57
CA GLY A 55 5.00 6.87 -6.71
C GLY A 55 6.16 7.77 -6.27
N LEU A 56 7.40 7.27 -6.23
CA LEU A 56 8.57 8.02 -5.81
C LEU A 56 8.85 9.16 -6.80
N GLY A 57 8.60 10.40 -6.36
CA GLY A 57 8.64 11.60 -7.19
C GLY A 57 7.29 12.32 -7.30
N GLU A 58 6.19 11.67 -6.89
CA GLU A 58 4.86 12.26 -6.87
C GLU A 58 4.52 12.92 -5.51
N PRO A 59 3.55 13.84 -5.46
CA PRO A 59 3.09 14.45 -4.22
C PRO A 59 2.63 13.41 -3.18
N TRP A 60 2.86 13.70 -1.89
CA TRP A 60 2.49 12.81 -0.79
C TRP A 60 1.04 12.29 -0.81
N PRO A 61 0.01 13.04 -1.27
CA PRO A 61 -1.35 12.49 -1.34
C PRO A 61 -1.47 11.36 -2.35
N VAL A 62 -0.75 11.43 -3.48
CA VAL A 62 -0.81 10.39 -4.51
C VAL A 62 -0.14 9.12 -4.01
N ARG A 63 1.02 9.26 -3.35
CA ARG A 63 1.73 8.14 -2.71
C ARG A 63 0.89 7.49 -1.61
N TYR A 64 0.15 8.27 -0.84
CA TYR A 64 -0.78 7.72 0.16
C TYR A 64 -1.91 6.91 -0.49
N LEU A 65 -2.50 7.39 -1.59
CA LEU A 65 -3.53 6.64 -2.32
C LEU A 65 -2.98 5.34 -2.93
N LEU A 66 -1.78 5.37 -3.51
CA LEU A 66 -1.09 4.17 -3.99
C LEU A 66 -0.84 3.17 -2.85
N TRP A 67 -0.42 3.66 -1.69
CA TRP A 67 -0.22 2.84 -0.51
C TRP A 67 -1.53 2.22 0.01
N LEU A 68 -2.63 2.98 0.02
CA LEU A 68 -3.96 2.45 0.34
C LEU A 68 -4.40 1.40 -0.68
N LYS A 69 -4.19 1.62 -1.99
CA LYS A 69 -4.48 0.63 -3.04
C LYS A 69 -3.67 -0.65 -2.78
N GLN A 70 -2.38 -0.53 -2.49
CA GLN A 70 -1.53 -1.69 -2.18
C GLN A 70 -2.12 -2.50 -1.02
N PHE A 71 -2.42 -1.85 0.10
CA PHE A 71 -2.84 -2.54 1.31
C PHE A 71 -4.27 -3.10 1.24
N PHE A 72 -5.22 -2.35 0.66
CA PHE A 72 -6.63 -2.74 0.64
C PHE A 72 -7.08 -3.48 -0.60
N TRP A 73 -6.29 -3.48 -1.68
CA TRP A 73 -6.63 -4.15 -2.93
C TRP A 73 -5.61 -5.24 -3.27
N VAL A 74 -4.34 -4.85 -3.40
CA VAL A 74 -3.29 -5.74 -3.92
C VAL A 74 -2.99 -6.88 -2.94
N GLU A 75 -2.74 -6.57 -1.67
CA GLU A 75 -2.45 -7.59 -0.63
C GLU A 75 -3.59 -8.62 -0.47
N PRO A 76 -4.87 -8.22 -0.35
CA PRO A 76 -5.97 -9.18 -0.35
C PRO A 76 -6.02 -10.07 -1.59
N LEU A 77 -5.75 -9.52 -2.78
CA LEU A 77 -5.70 -10.31 -4.01
C LEU A 77 -4.59 -11.39 -3.93
N TYR A 78 -3.40 -11.03 -3.46
CA TYR A 78 -2.33 -12.01 -3.25
C TYR A 78 -2.71 -13.10 -2.26
N TRP A 79 -3.38 -12.75 -1.15
CA TRP A 79 -3.87 -13.76 -0.20
C TRP A 79 -4.92 -14.65 -0.84
N THR A 80 -5.80 -14.11 -1.68
CA THR A 80 -6.76 -14.93 -2.42
C THR A 80 -6.07 -15.88 -3.39
N ASP A 81 -5.05 -15.42 -4.11
CA ASP A 81 -4.27 -16.25 -5.02
C ASP A 81 -3.55 -17.38 -4.30
N GLN A 82 -2.97 -17.10 -3.13
CA GLN A 82 -2.32 -18.12 -2.31
C GLN A 82 -3.31 -19.17 -1.78
N TRP A 83 -4.51 -18.77 -1.39
CA TRP A 83 -5.50 -19.67 -0.80
C TRP A 83 -6.27 -20.47 -1.84
N PHE A 84 -6.53 -19.89 -3.01
CA PHE A 84 -7.35 -20.51 -4.06
C PHE A 84 -6.54 -21.01 -5.26
N GLY A 85 -5.23 -20.76 -5.30
CA GLY A 85 -4.36 -21.13 -6.42
C GLY A 85 -4.69 -20.38 -7.71
N THR A 86 -5.22 -19.16 -7.58
CA THR A 86 -5.58 -18.27 -8.69
C THR A 86 -4.43 -17.32 -9.03
N ASN A 87 -4.51 -16.63 -10.19
CA ASN A 87 -3.49 -15.69 -10.66
C ASN A 87 -4.10 -14.29 -10.89
N PHE A 88 -4.99 -13.83 -9.99
CA PHE A 88 -5.65 -12.52 -10.15
C PHE A 88 -4.72 -11.33 -9.89
N SER A 89 -3.62 -11.55 -9.16
CA SER A 89 -2.63 -10.55 -8.79
C SER A 89 -1.54 -10.29 -9.84
N ASP A 90 -1.42 -11.10 -10.89
CA ASP A 90 -0.35 -11.01 -11.92
C ASP A 90 -0.29 -9.65 -12.66
N GLY A 91 -1.32 -8.81 -12.54
CA GLY A 91 -1.35 -7.46 -13.12
C GLY A 91 -1.74 -6.34 -12.15
N ALA A 92 -1.72 -6.60 -10.83
CA ALA A 92 -2.17 -5.67 -9.79
C ALA A 92 -1.11 -4.62 -9.39
#